data_AF-A0A3C0J8X6-F1
#
_entry.id   AF-A0A3C0J8X6-F1
#
_cell.length_a   1.000
_cell.length_b   1.000
_cell.length_c   1.000
_cell.angle_alpha   90.00
_cell.angle_beta   90.00
_cell.angle_gamma   90.00
#
_symmetry.space_group_name_H-M   'P 1'
#
loop_
_entity.id
_entity.type
_entity.pdbx_description
1 polymer ?
#
loop_
_entity_poly.entity_id
_entity_poly.type
_entity_poly.pdbx_seq_one_letter_code
_entity_poly.pdbx_strand_id
1 'polypeptide(L)'
;MIKEITRYFLIPALYQRKETEDMAKGLTRCNVCGKTVEQVFENQMLISIHERIGYGSEHDGSMLDLDICSDCFDKLIDSFAGKCVINPMKENF
;
A
#
# COMPACT_ATOMS: atom_id res chain seq x y z
N MET A 1 39.16 -8.20 -11.13
CA MET A 1 38.98 -7.83 -9.71
C MET A 1 38.17 -6.54 -9.46
N ILE A 2 37.97 -5.63 -10.43
CA ILE A 2 37.13 -4.42 -10.24
C ILE A 2 35.65 -4.65 -10.65
N LYS A 3 35.39 -5.58 -11.59
CA LYS A 3 34.04 -5.89 -12.09
C LYS A 3 33.16 -6.73 -11.15
N GLU A 4 33.76 -7.47 -10.21
CA GLU A 4 33.01 -8.32 -9.25
C GLU A 4 32.55 -7.53 -8.01
N ILE A 5 33.40 -6.62 -7.51
CA ILE A 5 33.07 -5.76 -6.36
C ILE A 5 31.87 -4.86 -6.70
N THR A 6 31.80 -4.36 -7.93
CA THR A 6 30.68 -3.53 -8.40
C THR A 6 29.37 -4.30 -8.43
N ARG A 7 29.34 -5.59 -8.79
CA ARG A 7 28.11 -6.41 -8.73
C ARG A 7 27.57 -6.57 -7.30
N TYR A 8 28.45 -6.78 -6.31
CA TYR A 8 28.05 -6.95 -4.91
C TYR A 8 27.33 -5.72 -4.32
N PHE A 9 27.70 -4.51 -4.76
CA PHE A 9 27.04 -3.28 -4.29
C PHE A 9 25.88 -2.83 -5.20
N LEU A 10 25.97 -3.05 -6.52
CA LEU A 10 24.96 -2.60 -7.46
C LEU A 10 23.69 -3.46 -7.41
N ILE A 11 23.78 -4.78 -7.23
CA ILE A 11 22.60 -5.65 -7.24
C ILE A 11 21.65 -5.34 -6.06
N PRO A 12 22.12 -5.20 -4.80
CA PRO A 12 21.25 -4.80 -3.69
C PRO A 12 20.68 -3.38 -3.86
N ALA A 13 21.47 -2.43 -4.35
CA ALA A 13 21.01 -1.06 -4.58
C ALA A 13 19.98 -0.95 -5.71
N LEU A 14 20.13 -1.75 -6.77
CA LEU A 14 19.15 -1.85 -7.87
C LEU A 14 17.88 -2.58 -7.43
N TYR A 15 18.01 -3.60 -6.57
CA TYR A 15 16.88 -4.29 -5.96
C TYR A 15 16.08 -3.36 -5.05
N GLN A 16 16.75 -2.63 -4.15
CA GLN A 16 16.12 -1.59 -3.32
C GLN A 16 15.48 -0.49 -4.17
N ARG A 17 16.14 -0.03 -5.24
CA ARG A 17 15.55 0.97 -6.16
C ARG A 17 14.27 0.44 -6.82
N LYS A 18 14.29 -0.81 -7.30
CA LYS A 18 13.12 -1.45 -7.92
C LYS A 18 11.96 -1.58 -6.92
N GLU A 19 12.22 -2.02 -5.69
CA GLU A 19 11.19 -2.04 -4.63
C GLU A 19 10.61 -0.64 -4.39
N THR A 20 11.44 0.42 -4.33
CA THR A 20 10.95 1.80 -4.16
C THR A 20 10.25 2.38 -5.40
N GLU A 21 10.41 1.79 -6.58
CA GLU A 21 9.71 2.17 -7.82
C GLU A 21 8.36 1.44 -7.95
N ASP A 22 8.26 0.23 -7.40
CA ASP A 22 7.03 -0.57 -7.35
C ASP A 22 6.13 -0.21 -6.14
N MET A 23 6.66 0.47 -5.12
CA MET A 23 5.86 1.17 -4.11
C MET A 23 5.00 2.25 -4.79
N ALA A 24 3.75 2.41 -4.35
CA ALA A 24 2.80 3.38 -4.86
C ALA A 24 3.29 4.80 -4.55
N LYS A 25 4.27 5.27 -5.31
CA LYS A 25 4.75 6.65 -5.32
C LYS A 25 3.65 7.53 -5.89
N GLY A 26 2.76 7.95 -5.00
CA GLY A 26 1.68 8.87 -5.30
C GLY A 26 0.45 8.18 -5.89
N LEU A 27 -0.69 8.67 -5.42
CA LEU A 27 -2.06 8.49 -5.89
C LEU A 27 -2.16 8.17 -7.39
N THR A 28 -1.93 6.91 -7.79
CA THR A 28 -1.92 6.55 -9.22
C THR A 28 -2.82 5.38 -9.53
N ARG A 29 -3.03 4.44 -8.60
CA ARG A 29 -3.89 3.27 -8.81
C ARG A 29 -4.39 2.63 -7.52
N CYS A 30 -5.55 1.99 -7.59
CA CYS A 30 -6.03 1.14 -6.50
C CYS A 30 -5.23 -0.17 -6.42
N ASN A 31 -4.69 -0.53 -5.24
CA ASN A 31 -3.95 -1.78 -5.03
C ASN A 31 -4.82 -3.04 -5.21
N VAL A 32 -6.15 -2.93 -5.09
CA VAL A 32 -7.07 -4.07 -5.19
C VAL A 32 -7.52 -4.32 -6.63
N CYS A 33 -8.06 -3.29 -7.30
CA CYS A 33 -8.63 -3.46 -8.64
C CYS A 33 -7.73 -2.95 -9.78
N GLY A 34 -6.62 -2.27 -9.47
CA GLY A 34 -5.65 -1.77 -10.45
C GLY A 34 -6.10 -0.55 -11.25
N LYS A 35 -7.34 -0.08 -11.10
CA LYS A 35 -7.85 1.11 -11.79
C LYS A 35 -7.02 2.34 -11.40
N THR A 36 -6.70 3.19 -12.37
CA THR A 36 -5.97 4.43 -12.12
C THR A 36 -6.86 5.51 -11.53
N VAL A 37 -6.27 6.56 -10.97
CA VAL A 37 -7.03 7.72 -10.46
C VAL A 37 -7.93 8.31 -11.56
N GLU A 38 -7.49 8.39 -12.80
CA GLU A 38 -8.33 8.89 -13.90
C GLU A 38 -9.52 7.97 -14.21
N GLN A 39 -9.38 6.67 -13.97
CA GLN A 39 -10.43 5.66 -14.19
C GLN A 39 -11.36 5.48 -12.99
N VAL A 40 -10.89 5.86 -11.80
CA VAL A 40 -11.67 5.85 -10.55
C VAL A 40 -12.41 7.18 -10.35
N PHE A 41 -11.91 8.29 -10.90
CA PHE A 41 -12.42 9.63 -10.57
C PHE A 41 -13.16 10.32 -11.72
N GLU A 42 -14.49 10.28 -11.61
CA GLU A 42 -15.28 11.52 -11.58
C GLU A 42 -15.45 11.94 -10.10
N ASN A 43 -14.47 12.63 -9.50
CA ASN A 43 -14.53 13.28 -8.17
C ASN A 43 -14.51 12.44 -6.87
N GLN A 44 -14.02 11.19 -6.86
CA GLN A 44 -14.01 10.35 -5.63
C GLN A 44 -12.63 10.08 -5.03
N MET A 45 -12.26 10.70 -3.90
CA MET A 45 -10.96 10.50 -3.22
C MET A 45 -10.63 9.03 -2.90
N LEU A 46 -9.37 8.61 -3.10
CA LEU A 46 -8.87 7.32 -2.62
C LEU A 46 -8.71 7.35 -1.11
N ILE A 47 -8.85 6.19 -0.48
CA ILE A 47 -8.44 5.97 0.90
C ILE A 47 -6.97 5.53 0.86
N SER A 48 -6.10 6.27 1.54
CA SER A 48 -4.66 6.05 1.50
C SER A 48 -4.04 5.84 2.89
N ILE A 49 -3.18 4.84 3.04
CA ILE A 49 -2.40 4.55 4.24
C ILE A 49 -0.94 4.35 3.84
N HIS A 50 -0.07 5.21 4.35
CA HIS A 50 1.36 5.17 4.09
C HIS A 50 2.11 5.20 5.42
N GLU A 51 2.19 4.06 6.09
CA GLU A 51 2.68 3.99 7.47
C GLU A 51 3.69 2.86 7.65
N ARG A 52 4.60 3.03 8.61
CA ARG A 52 5.48 1.95 9.03
C ARG A 52 4.77 1.08 10.04
N ILE A 53 4.76 -0.24 9.80
CA ILE A 53 4.19 -1.20 10.74
C ILE A 53 5.07 -1.27 11.99
N GLY A 54 4.43 -1.10 13.15
CA GLY A 54 5.07 -1.25 14.46
C GLY A 54 5.50 -2.69 14.74
N TYR A 55 5.93 -2.97 15.97
CA TYR A 55 6.37 -4.31 16.36
C TYR A 55 5.23 -5.14 16.95
N GLY A 56 5.22 -6.46 16.70
CA GLY A 56 4.25 -7.42 17.25
C GLY A 56 3.57 -8.35 16.22
N SER A 57 3.99 -8.32 14.96
CA SER A 57 3.48 -9.14 13.85
C SER A 57 4.62 -9.74 13.02
N GLU A 58 4.31 -10.59 12.05
CA GLU A 58 5.33 -11.07 11.09
C GLU A 58 5.81 -10.00 10.11
N HIS A 59 5.15 -8.83 10.07
CA HIS A 59 5.43 -7.74 9.14
C HIS A 59 6.14 -6.55 9.80
N ASP A 60 6.73 -6.74 10.97
CA ASP A 60 7.37 -5.70 11.75
C ASP A 60 8.40 -4.87 10.97
N GLY A 61 8.31 -3.54 11.12
CA GLY A 61 9.21 -2.60 10.46
C GLY A 61 8.97 -2.42 8.95
N SER A 62 8.04 -3.17 8.34
CA SER A 62 7.69 -3.02 6.93
C SER A 62 6.95 -1.70 6.67
N MET A 63 7.02 -1.20 5.44
CA MET A 63 6.20 -0.08 4.98
C MET A 63 4.88 -0.60 4.42
N LEU A 64 3.76 -0.17 4.99
CA LEU A 64 2.44 -0.31 4.38
C LEU A 64 2.22 0.88 3.46
N ASP A 65 2.01 0.60 2.19
CA ASP A 65 1.78 1.59 1.14
C ASP A 65 0.54 1.19 0.35
N LEU A 66 -0.60 1.74 0.75
CA LEU A 66 -1.92 1.29 0.32
C LEU A 66 -2.77 2.48 -0.15
N ASP A 67 -3.21 2.40 -1.39
CA ASP A 67 -4.19 3.24 -2.06
C ASP A 67 -5.38 2.37 -2.50
N ILE A 68 -6.59 2.67 -2.02
CA ILE A 68 -7.79 1.89 -2.35
C ILE A 68 -8.95 2.80 -2.79
N CYS A 69 -9.65 2.41 -3.86
CA CYS A 69 -10.85 3.13 -4.29
C CYS A 69 -12.04 2.82 -3.38
N SER A 70 -13.02 3.72 -3.33
CA SER A 70 -14.30 3.59 -2.60
C SER A 70 -14.94 2.19 -2.75
N ASP A 71 -15.18 1.75 -3.99
CA ASP A 71 -15.80 0.45 -4.26
C ASP A 71 -15.05 -0.75 -3.65
N CYS A 72 -13.72 -0.68 -3.59
CA CYS A 72 -12.89 -1.74 -3.04
C CYS A 72 -12.77 -1.61 -1.52
N PHE A 73 -12.78 -0.39 -1.01
CA PHE A 73 -12.81 -0.11 0.42
C PHE A 73 -14.10 -0.64 1.06
N ASP A 74 -15.27 -0.37 0.45
CA ASP A 74 -16.56 -0.87 0.95
C ASP A 74 -16.54 -2.40 1.07
N LYS A 75 -16.10 -3.09 0.02
CA LYS A 75 -15.95 -4.56 0.03
C LYS A 75 -14.99 -5.05 1.12
N LEU A 76 -13.85 -4.36 1.28
CA LEU A 76 -12.86 -4.70 2.29
C LEU A 76 -13.45 -4.54 3.69
N ILE A 77 -14.01 -3.38 4.00
CA ILE A 77 -14.50 -3.04 5.33
C ILE A 77 -15.73 -3.86 5.69
N ASP A 78 -16.66 -4.10 4.76
CA ASP A 78 -17.83 -4.94 5.01
C ASP A 78 -17.43 -6.39 5.34
N SER A 79 -16.39 -6.91 4.65
CA SER A 79 -15.87 -8.25 4.90
C SER A 79 -15.08 -8.39 6.21
N PHE A 80 -14.55 -7.27 6.72
CA PHE A 80 -13.69 -7.23 7.90
C PHE A 80 -14.45 -6.83 9.17
N ALA A 81 -15.33 -5.83 9.09
CA ALA A 81 -16.05 -5.26 10.22
C ALA A 81 -16.87 -6.31 10.98
N GLY A 82 -17.50 -7.27 10.28
CA GLY A 82 -18.24 -8.37 10.91
C GLY A 82 -17.37 -9.33 11.74
N LYS A 83 -16.04 -9.29 11.57
CA LYS A 83 -15.06 -10.07 12.35
C LYS A 83 -14.51 -9.28 13.54
N CYS A 84 -14.79 -7.99 13.62
CA CYS A 84 -14.28 -7.13 14.67
C CYS A 84 -15.22 -7.14 15.87
N VAL A 85 -14.68 -7.37 17.07
CA VAL A 85 -15.43 -7.19 18.32
C VAL A 85 -15.82 -5.73 18.53
N ILE A 86 -14.96 -4.80 18.07
CA ILE A 86 -15.20 -3.36 18.07
C ILE A 86 -15.26 -2.93 16.60
N ASN A 87 -16.39 -2.37 16.15
CA ASN A 87 -16.54 -1.92 14.77
C ASN A 87 -15.50 -0.82 14.46
N PRO A 88 -14.66 -0.98 13.43
CA PRO A 88 -13.65 0.01 13.06
C PRO A 88 -14.25 1.30 12.48
N MET A 89 -15.52 1.28 12.06
CA MET A 89 -16.24 2.45 11.54
C MET A 89 -17.08 3.09 12.65
N LYS A 90 -16.98 4.41 12.77
CA LYS A 90 -17.80 5.20 13.70
C LYS A 90 -18.50 6.31 12.92
N GLU A 91 -19.83 6.31 12.96
CA GLU A 91 -20.63 7.44 12.51
C GLU A 91 -20.65 8.48 13.63
N ASN A 92 -20.08 9.65 13.37
CA ASN A 92 -20.32 10.83 14.21
C ASN A 92 -21.41 11.63 13.50
N PHE A 93 -22.63 11.60 14.06
CA PHE A 93 -23.73 12.47 13.64
C PHE A 93 -23.50 13.90 14.12
#